data_AF-A0A3Y6Q7Z9-F1
#
_entry.id   AF-A0A3Y6Q7Z9-F1
#
_cell.length_a   1.000
_cell.length_b   1.000
_cell.length_c   1.000
_cell.angle_alpha   90.00
_cell.angle_beta   90.00
_cell.angle_gamma   90.00
#
_symmetry.space_group_name_H-M   'P 1'
#
loop_
_entity.id
_entity.type
_entity.pdbx_description
1 polymer ?
#
loop_
_entity_poly.entity_id
_entity_poly.type
_entity_poly.pdbx_seq_one_letter_code
_entity_poly.pdbx_strand_id
1 'polypeptide(L)' 'MAMKYSWFHHHDCTTEQADTLISDYQKRGVRTEKSLNPDFITWTVSAKLPEYAHRVRTPKSLRQKVWG' A
#
# COMPACT_ATOMS: atom_id res chain seq x y z
N MET A 1 -8.88 -2.23 20.40
CA MET A 1 -8.99 -2.99 19.13
C MET A 1 -7.58 -3.25 18.62
N ALA A 2 -7.18 -4.51 18.43
CA ALA A 2 -5.91 -4.82 17.79
C ALA A 2 -5.97 -4.38 16.32
N MET A 3 -4.92 -3.70 15.83
CA MET A 3 -4.82 -3.34 14.42
C MET A 3 -4.70 -4.62 13.58
N LYS A 4 -5.62 -4.81 12.63
CA LYS A 4 -5.51 -5.88 11.65
C LYS A 4 -4.42 -5.51 10.65
N TYR A 5 -3.65 -6.47 10.19
CA TYR A 5 -2.64 -6.26 9.16
C TYR A 5 -2.96 -7.15 7.97
N SER A 6 -2.83 -6.61 6.77
CA SER A 6 -2.87 -7.38 5.54
C SER A 6 -1.74 -7.01 4.61
N TRP A 7 -1.61 -7.82 3.58
CA TRP A 7 -0.65 -7.62 2.52
C TRP A 7 -1.31 -6.82 1.40
N PHE A 8 -0.76 -5.66 1.12
CA PHE A 8 -1.10 -4.88 -0.06
C PHE A 8 -0.14 -5.24 -1.18
N HIS A 9 -0.68 -5.66 -2.32
CA HIS A 9 0.10 -6.10 -3.46
C HIS A 9 0.14 -5.02 -4.55
N HIS A 10 1.34 -4.64 -4.95
CA HIS A 10 1.59 -3.86 -6.17
C HIS A 10 1.98 -4.83 -7.28
N HIS A 11 1.13 -4.97 -8.28
CA HIS A 11 1.38 -5.82 -9.45
C HIS A 11 2.11 -5.03 -10.55
N ASP A 12 2.73 -5.76 -11.48
CA ASP A 12 3.31 -5.23 -12.72
C ASP A 12 4.33 -4.09 -12.54
N CYS A 13 5.10 -4.12 -11.46
CA CYS A 13 6.12 -3.10 -11.22
C CYS A 13 7.40 -3.41 -12.00
N THR A 14 8.04 -2.38 -12.55
CA THR A 14 9.42 -2.49 -13.07
C THR A 14 10.42 -2.63 -11.92
N THR A 15 11.65 -3.03 -12.21
CA THR A 15 12.71 -3.17 -11.19
C THR A 15 12.93 -1.86 -10.43
N GLU A 16 13.05 -0.74 -11.13
CA GLU A 16 13.25 0.59 -10.52
C GLU A 16 12.08 1.01 -9.62
N GLN A 17 10.85 0.74 -10.08
CA GLN A 17 9.64 1.01 -9.29
C GLN A 17 9.60 0.14 -8.04
N ALA A 18 9.92 -1.15 -8.16
CA ALA A 18 9.94 -2.07 -7.04
C ALA A 18 10.98 -1.66 -5.99
N ASP A 19 12.20 -1.31 -6.39
CA ASP A 19 13.24 -0.87 -5.47
C ASP A 19 12.90 0.47 -4.79
N THR A 20 12.28 1.41 -5.54
CA THR A 20 11.78 2.67 -4.97
C THR A 20 10.69 2.41 -3.93
N LEU A 21 9.70 1.57 -4.24
CA LEU A 21 8.62 1.21 -3.33
C LEU A 21 9.16 0.54 -2.05
N ILE A 22 10.08 -0.40 -2.19
CA ILE A 22 10.70 -1.09 -1.05
C ILE A 22 11.43 -0.09 -0.16
N SER A 23 12.25 0.80 -0.74
CA SER A 23 12.95 1.86 -0.01
C SER A 23 11.99 2.74 0.78
N ASP A 24 10.91 3.19 0.16
CA ASP A 24 9.94 4.07 0.81
C ASP A 24 9.14 3.37 1.92
N TYR A 25 8.78 2.10 1.73
CA TYR A 25 8.15 1.32 2.80
C TYR A 25 9.11 1.00 3.95
N GLN A 26 10.38 0.69 3.65
CA GLN A 26 11.40 0.46 4.67
C GLN A 26 11.67 1.72 5.50
N LYS A 27 11.73 2.91 4.88
CA LYS A 27 11.81 4.20 5.60
C LYS A 27 10.63 4.40 6.56
N ARG A 28 9.45 3.87 6.23
CA ARG A 28 8.25 3.90 7.08
C ARG A 28 8.21 2.76 8.11
N GLY A 29 9.21 1.88 8.14
CA GLY A 29 9.26 0.71 9.03
C GLY A 29 8.27 -0.40 8.67
N VAL A 30 7.78 -0.41 7.43
CA VAL A 30 6.81 -1.39 6.93
C VAL A 30 7.55 -2.61 6.38
N ARG A 31 7.08 -3.82 6.71
CA ARG A 31 7.63 -5.06 6.15
C ARG A 31 7.18 -5.23 4.70
N THR A 32 8.14 -5.48 3.81
CA THR A 32 7.89 -5.68 2.38
C THR A 32 8.49 -6.99 1.88
N GLU A 33 7.82 -7.62 0.94
CA GLU A 33 8.28 -8.80 0.20
C GLU A 33 8.29 -8.49 -1.29
N LYS A 34 9.32 -8.96 -2.00
CA LYS A 34 9.46 -8.83 -3.45
C LYS A 34 9.40 -10.21 -4.08
N SER A 35 8.47 -10.41 -5.00
CA SER A 35 8.35 -11.64 -5.79
C SER A 35 8.50 -11.32 -7.27
N LEU A 36 9.23 -12.16 -8.01
CA LEU A 36 9.27 -12.09 -9.46
C LEU A 36 7.99 -12.71 -10.03
N ASN A 37 7.39 -12.05 -11.02
CA ASN A 37 6.19 -12.56 -11.67
C ASN A 37 6.51 -13.66 -12.70
N PRO A 38 5.52 -14.48 -13.11
CA PRO A 38 5.69 -15.53 -14.13
C PRO A 38 6.19 -15.00 -15.47
N ASP A 39 5.97 -13.70 -15.75
CA ASP A 39 6.43 -13.03 -16.96
C ASP A 39 7.94 -12.72 -16.95
N PHE A 40 8.65 -13.02 -15.86
CA PHE A 40 10.10 -12.79 -15.63
C PHE A 40 10.62 -11.36 -15.82
N ILE A 41 9.75 -10.43 -16.21
CA ILE A 41 10.06 -9.03 -16.49
C ILE A 41 9.55 -8.14 -15.36
N THR A 42 8.38 -8.47 -14.81
CA THR A 42 7.70 -7.66 -13.80
C THR A 42 7.87 -8.23 -12.39
N TRP A 43 7.80 -7.34 -11.41
CA TRP A 43 7.86 -7.66 -9.99
C TRP A 43 6.50 -7.41 -9.34
N THR A 44 6.14 -8.27 -8.39
CA THR A 44 5.08 -7.98 -7.42
C THR A 44 5.71 -7.62 -6.08
N VAL A 45 5.35 -6.45 -5.55
CA VAL A 45 5.79 -5.97 -4.23
C VAL A 45 4.62 -6.05 -3.26
N SER A 46 4.78 -6.83 -2.19
CA SER A 46 3.79 -6.99 -1.13
C SER A 46 4.22 -6.20 0.10
N ALA A 47 3.39 -5.30 0.60
CA ALA A 47 3.66 -4.50 1.81
C ALA A 47 2.66 -4.83 2.92
N LYS A 48 3.15 -5.12 4.13
CA LYS A 48 2.31 -5.44 5.29
C LYS A 48 1.80 -4.17 5.96
N LEU A 49 0.60 -3.74 5.59
CA LEU A 49 0.00 -2.51 6.06
C LEU A 49 -1.12 -2.78 7.08
N PRO A 50 -1.36 -1.86 8.02
CA PRO A 50 -2.52 -1.94 8.90
C PRO A 50 -3.80 -1.73 8.08
N GLU A 51 -4.73 -2.66 8.18
CA GLU A 51 -6.06 -2.55 7.59
C GLU A 51 -6.94 -1.64 8.43
N TYR A 52 -7.45 -0.59 7.79
CA TYR A 52 -8.58 0.18 8.32
C TYR A 52 -9.88 -0.42 7.79
N ALA A 53 -10.59 -1.17 8.65
CA ALA A 53 -11.86 -1.80 8.30
C ALA A 53 -12.95 -0.78 7.90
N HIS A 54 -12.87 0.43 8.43
CA HIS A 54 -13.73 1.55 8.04
C HIS A 54 -12.86 2.76 7.71
N ARG A 55 -13.21 3.45 6.61
CA ARG A 55 -12.67 4.79 6.34
C ARG A 55 -13.04 5.68 7.54
N VAL A 56 -12.05 6.39 8.08
CA VAL A 56 -12.32 7.40 9.10
C VAL A 56 -13.31 8.38 8.51
N ARG A 57 -14.40 8.65 9.25
CA ARG A 57 -15.45 9.57 8.81
C ARG A 57 -14.81 10.90 8.47
N THR A 58 -14.96 11.36 7.23
CA THR A 58 -14.49 12.68 6.82
C THR A 58 -15.08 13.73 7.76
N PRO A 59 -14.24 14.55 8.41
CA PRO A 59 -14.69 15.64 9.26
C PRO A 59 -15.67 16.56 8.52
N LYS A 60 -16.70 17.06 9.23
CA LYS A 60 -17.70 17.96 8.63
C LYS A 60 -17.07 19.24 8.06
N SER A 61 -15.95 19.70 8.64
CA SER A 61 -15.19 20.87 8.17
C SER A 61 -14.59 20.70 6.78
N LEU A 62 -14.29 19.46 6.37
CA LEU A 62 -13.68 19.14 5.08
C LEU A 62 -14.72 18.73 4.03
N ARG A 63 -16.01 18.67 4.39
CA ARG A 63 -17.08 18.30 3.46
C ARG A 63 -17.65 19.56 2.81
N GLN A 64 -17.36 19.75 1.53
CA GLN A 64 -17.99 20.80 0.73
C GLN A 64 -19.49 20.52 0.56
N LYS A 65 -20.32 21.54 0.79
CA LYS A 65 -21.79 21.44 0.72
C LYS A 65 -22.33 21.24 -0.71
N VAL A 66 -21.55 21.60 -1.74
CA VAL A 66 -21.96 21.52 -3.15
C VAL A 66 -22.00 20.09 -3.70
N TRP A 67 -21.28 19.16 -3.06
CA TRP A 67 -21.23 17.74 -3.46
C TRP A 67 -22.22 16.89 -2.64
N GLY A 68 -23.38 17.48 -2.33
CA GLY A 68 -24.45 16.87 -1.53
C GLY A 68 -25.09 15.68 -2.21
#